data_AF-A0A1W9GX20-F1
#
_entry.id   AF-A0A1W9GX20-F1
#
_cell.length_a   1.000
_cell.length_b   1.000
_cell.length_c   1.000
_cell.angle_alpha   90.00
_cell.angle_beta   90.00
_cell.angle_gamma   90.00
#
_symmetry.space_group_name_H-M   'P 1'
#
loop_
_entity.id
_entity.type
_entity.pdbx_description
1 polymer ?
#
loop_
_entity_poly.entity_id
_entity_poly.type
_entity_poly.pdbx_seq_one_letter_code
_entity_poly.pdbx_strand_id
1 'polypeptide(L)'
;MDRRSETTLARAGAALGVGGAVSGLIWGLFAALGGAGPAAILGIVLIGGLVSAAGLTALAAPLWLVLHLAGRRGLATAMALGALLGFVLLLGGQTHGFGLGAAPPADAATWGMRWLSAAATSLGFALIGSGVAALMWWVAYRG
;
A
#
# COMPACT_ATOMS: atom_id res chain seq x y z
N MET A 1 12.07 13.22 26.10
CA MET A 1 11.24 12.70 25.00
C MET A 1 11.04 13.83 24.01
N ASP A 2 11.41 13.64 22.73
CA ASP A 2 11.34 14.68 21.70
C ASP A 2 9.87 14.91 21.29
N ARG A 3 9.34 16.13 21.49
CA ARG A 3 7.93 16.50 21.25
C ARG A 3 7.49 16.36 19.78
N ARG A 4 8.42 16.09 18.85
CA ARG A 4 8.17 15.93 17.40
C ARG A 4 7.46 14.64 17.00
N SER A 5 7.10 13.79 17.97
CA SER A 5 6.54 12.45 17.73
C SER A 5 5.10 12.30 18.24
N GLU A 6 4.49 13.38 18.71
CA GLU A 6 3.12 13.37 19.22
C GLU A 6 2.11 13.46 18.07
N THR A 7 1.15 12.53 18.05
CA THR A 7 0.03 12.51 17.11
C THR A 7 -1.27 12.62 17.89
N THR A 8 -2.28 13.25 17.30
CA THR A 8 -3.64 13.31 17.86
C THR A 8 -4.56 12.40 17.06
N LEU A 9 -5.73 12.09 17.63
CA LEU A 9 -6.76 11.31 16.91
C LEU A 9 -7.21 12.03 15.63
N ALA A 10 -7.34 13.36 15.67
CA ALA A 10 -7.71 14.15 14.49
C ALA A 10 -6.66 14.04 13.37
N ARG A 11 -5.37 14.13 13.69
CA ARG A 11 -4.28 13.98 12.71
C ARG A 11 -4.18 12.56 12.17
N ALA A 12 -4.41 11.56 13.00
CA ALA A 12 -4.50 10.17 12.57
C ALA A 12 -5.68 9.95 11.59
N GLY A 13 -6.84 10.53 11.89
CA GLY A 13 -8.01 10.51 11.00
C GLY A 13 -7.74 11.21 9.67
N ALA A 14 -7.11 12.39 9.69
CA ALA A 14 -6.70 13.11 8.48
C ALA A 14 -5.69 12.30 7.65
N ALA A 15 -4.70 11.67 8.28
CA ALA A 15 -3.73 10.81 7.61
C ALA A 15 -4.40 9.61 6.94
N LEU A 16 -5.37 8.96 7.59
CA LEU A 16 -6.17 7.88 6.99
C LEU A 16 -6.99 8.38 5.79
N GLY A 17 -7.64 9.54 5.91
CA GLY A 17 -8.37 10.17 4.81
C GLY A 17 -7.48 10.45 3.60
N VAL A 18 -6.30 11.03 3.82
CA VAL A 18 -5.31 11.31 2.76
C VAL A 18 -4.79 10.01 2.15
N GLY A 19 -4.44 9.01 2.97
CA GLY A 19 -3.98 7.70 2.51
C GLY A 19 -5.02 7.02 1.61
N GLY A 20 -6.29 7.03 2.02
CA GLY A 20 -7.41 6.55 1.21
C GLY A 20 -7.56 7.32 -0.09
N ALA A 21 -7.65 8.66 -0.03
CA ALA A 21 -7.83 9.49 -1.22
C ALA A 21 -6.71 9.31 -2.25
N VAL A 22 -5.44 9.35 -1.82
CA VAL A 22 -4.28 9.15 -2.71
C VAL A 22 -4.27 7.76 -3.31
N SER A 23 -4.57 6.72 -2.51
CA SER A 23 -4.67 5.36 -3.04
C SER A 23 -5.79 5.22 -4.06
N GLY A 24 -6.95 5.86 -3.83
CA GLY A 24 -8.04 5.94 -4.80
C GLY A 24 -7.61 6.59 -6.11
N LEU A 25 -6.89 7.71 -6.06
CA LEU A 25 -6.34 8.36 -7.26
C LEU A 25 -5.36 7.46 -8.02
N ILE A 26 -4.54 6.68 -7.32
CA ILE A 26 -3.63 5.70 -7.93
C ILE A 26 -4.41 4.60 -8.64
N TRP A 27 -5.48 4.08 -8.05
CA TRP A 27 -6.37 3.12 -8.71
C TRP A 27 -7.06 3.73 -9.93
N GLY A 28 -7.50 4.98 -9.84
CA GLY A 28 -8.05 5.73 -10.97
C GLY A 28 -7.04 5.90 -12.11
N LEU A 29 -5.77 6.15 -11.79
CA LEU A 29 -4.69 6.21 -12.77
C LEU A 29 -4.50 4.88 -13.49
N PHE A 30 -4.47 3.76 -12.76
CA PHE A 30 -4.39 2.43 -13.38
C PHE A 30 -5.59 2.15 -14.27
N ALA A 31 -6.80 2.54 -13.86
CA ALA A 31 -8.00 2.42 -14.68
C ALA A 31 -7.90 3.25 -15.97
N ALA A 32 -7.42 4.48 -15.88
CA ALA A 32 -7.22 5.34 -17.05
C ALA A 32 -6.17 4.76 -18.01
N LEU A 33 -5.04 4.27 -17.50
CA LEU A 33 -4.02 3.58 -18.30
C LEU A 33 -4.56 2.30 -18.94
N GLY A 34 -5.55 1.65 -18.32
CA GLY A 34 -6.28 0.51 -18.86
C GLY A 34 -7.41 0.87 -19.84
N GLY A 35 -7.60 2.15 -20.17
CA GLY A 35 -8.61 2.60 -21.14
C GLY A 35 -10.03 2.72 -20.60
N ALA A 36 -10.22 2.76 -19.27
CA ALA A 36 -11.53 2.94 -18.67
C ALA A 36 -12.15 4.30 -19.01
N GLY A 37 -13.46 4.35 -19.18
CA GLY A 37 -14.19 5.61 -19.40
C GLY A 37 -14.24 6.50 -18.14
N PRO A 38 -14.53 7.81 -18.26
CA PRO A 38 -14.47 8.76 -17.14
C PRO A 38 -15.33 8.38 -15.93
N ALA A 39 -16.55 7.89 -16.16
CA ALA A 39 -17.44 7.45 -15.08
C ALA A 39 -16.89 6.23 -14.32
N ALA A 40 -16.27 5.28 -15.03
CA ALA A 40 -15.65 4.11 -14.42
C ALA A 40 -14.41 4.51 -13.62
N ILE A 41 -13.58 5.43 -14.13
CA ILE A 41 -12.42 5.98 -13.40
C ILE A 41 -12.90 6.62 -12.10
N LEU A 42 -13.93 7.48 -12.14
CA LEU A 42 -14.47 8.10 -10.93
C LEU A 42 -14.96 7.06 -9.92
N GLY A 43 -15.70 6.05 -10.39
CA GLY A 43 -16.13 4.94 -9.54
C GLY A 43 -14.96 4.20 -8.88
N ILE A 44 -13.90 3.93 -9.64
CA ILE A 44 -12.69 3.26 -9.16
C ILE A 44 -11.91 4.14 -8.18
N VAL A 45 -11.86 5.46 -8.38
CA VAL A 45 -11.24 6.39 -7.42
C VAL A 45 -11.98 6.34 -6.07
N LEU A 46 -13.31 6.41 -6.10
CA LEU A 46 -14.14 6.43 -4.89
C LEU A 46 -14.08 5.09 -4.16
N ILE A 47 -14.35 3.99 -4.87
CA ILE A 47 -14.34 2.64 -4.29
C ILE A 47 -12.92 2.27 -3.88
N GLY A 48 -11.93 2.51 -4.73
CA GLY A 48 -10.53 2.23 -4.46
C GLY A 48 -10.02 3.01 -3.25
N GLY A 49 -10.43 4.27 -3.09
CA GLY A 49 -10.06 5.07 -1.92
C GLY A 49 -10.68 4.55 -0.63
N LEU A 50 -11.97 4.19 -0.65
CA LEU A 50 -12.68 3.60 0.48
C LEU A 50 -12.07 2.25 0.89
N VAL A 51 -11.88 1.34 -0.06
CA VAL A 51 -11.30 0.01 0.18
C VAL A 51 -9.85 0.13 0.66
N SER A 52 -9.07 1.06 0.11
CA SER A 52 -7.70 1.30 0.56
C SER A 52 -7.67 1.85 2.00
N ALA A 53 -8.55 2.79 2.36
CA ALA A 53 -8.65 3.28 3.74
C ALA A 53 -9.03 2.15 4.72
N ALA A 54 -9.97 1.28 4.34
CA ALA A 54 -10.35 0.12 5.12
C ALA A 54 -9.17 -0.86 5.27
N GLY A 55 -8.45 -1.16 4.19
CA GLY A 55 -7.26 -2.03 4.20
C GLY A 55 -6.11 -1.47 5.04
N LEU A 56 -5.83 -0.18 4.92
CA LEU A 56 -4.85 0.52 5.78
C LEU A 56 -5.24 0.41 7.25
N THR A 57 -6.51 0.58 7.57
CA THR A 57 -7.02 0.45 8.94
C THR A 57 -6.91 -0.98 9.46
N ALA A 58 -7.29 -1.97 8.66
CA ALA A 58 -7.29 -3.37 9.07
C ALA A 58 -5.89 -3.99 9.18
N LEU A 59 -4.98 -3.61 8.27
CA LEU A 59 -3.67 -4.26 8.13
C LEU A 59 -2.53 -3.38 8.66
N ALA A 60 -2.48 -2.12 8.24
CA ALA A 60 -1.35 -1.25 8.59
C ALA A 60 -1.46 -0.70 10.01
N ALA A 61 -2.67 -0.33 10.47
CA ALA A 61 -2.83 0.31 11.78
C ALA A 61 -2.40 -0.58 12.96
N PRO A 62 -2.73 -1.89 13.04
CA PRO A 62 -2.26 -2.75 14.12
C PRO A 62 -0.73 -2.88 14.13
N LEU A 63 -0.11 -3.06 12.97
CA LEU A 63 1.35 -3.16 12.84
C LEU A 63 2.04 -1.85 13.21
N TRP A 64 1.48 -0.72 12.76
CA TRP A 64 1.96 0.59 13.12
C TRP A 64 1.84 0.84 14.62
N LEU A 65 0.74 0.43 15.25
CA LEU A 65 0.55 0.56 16.69
C LEU A 65 1.63 -0.20 17.47
N VAL A 66 1.94 -1.44 17.08
CA VAL A 66 3.02 -2.23 17.69
C VAL A 66 4.37 -1.51 17.55
N LEU A 67 4.70 -1.03 16.36
CA LEU A 67 5.93 -0.26 16.11
C LEU A 67 5.96 1.04 16.94
N HIS A 68 4.81 1.68 17.07
CA HIS A 68 4.62 2.91 17.83
C HIS A 68 4.83 2.69 19.33
N LEU A 69 4.34 1.57 19.88
CA LEU A 69 4.56 1.14 21.25
C LEU A 69 6.04 0.76 21.50
N ALA A 70 6.72 0.20 20.50
CA ALA A 70 8.16 -0.07 20.53
C ALA A 70 9.04 1.18 20.32
N GLY A 71 8.46 2.38 20.26
CA GLY A 71 9.19 3.64 20.03
C GLY A 71 9.68 3.86 18.60
N ARG A 72 9.34 2.98 17.64
CA ARG A 72 9.74 3.06 16.23
C ARG A 72 8.72 3.87 15.42
N ARG A 73 8.77 5.20 15.59
CA ARG A 73 7.78 6.14 15.03
C ARG A 73 8.31 6.98 13.88
N GLY A 74 9.51 6.67 13.39
CA GLY A 74 10.19 7.48 12.36
C GLY A 74 9.59 7.31 10.97
N LEU A 75 9.83 8.30 10.10
CA LEU A 75 9.44 8.27 8.69
C LEU A 75 9.96 7.00 7.98
N ALA A 76 11.23 6.64 8.21
CA ALA A 76 11.81 5.43 7.62
C ALA A 76 11.07 4.16 8.03
N THR A 77 10.58 4.09 9.28
CA THR A 77 9.78 2.95 9.74
C THR A 77 8.40 2.92 9.05
N ALA A 78 7.75 4.07 8.88
CA ALA A 78 6.48 4.16 8.16
C ALA A 78 6.64 3.73 6.70
N MET A 79 7.66 4.25 6.02
CA MET A 79 8.02 3.89 4.65
C MET A 79 8.30 2.40 4.50
N ALA A 80 9.10 1.82 5.40
CA ALA A 80 9.40 0.38 5.40
C ALA A 80 8.15 -0.47 5.61
N LEU A 81 7.24 -0.07 6.51
CA LEU A 81 5.97 -0.77 6.72
C LEU A 81 5.09 -0.70 5.46
N GLY A 82 4.97 0.48 4.85
CA GLY A 82 4.24 0.66 3.59
C GLY A 82 4.81 -0.18 2.45
N ALA A 83 6.15 -0.21 2.32
CA ALA A 83 6.85 -1.02 1.34
C ALA A 83 6.59 -2.51 1.55
N LEU A 84 6.73 -2.99 2.79
CA LEU A 84 6.51 -4.39 3.14
C LEU A 84 5.08 -4.82 2.81
N LEU A 85 4.08 -4.04 3.22
CA LEU A 85 2.68 -4.36 2.95
C LEU A 85 2.38 -4.34 1.44
N GLY A 86 2.83 -3.33 0.72
CA GLY A 86 2.65 -3.25 -0.74
C GLY A 86 3.27 -4.43 -1.47
N PHE A 87 4.49 -4.83 -1.07
CA PHE A 87 5.19 -5.98 -1.65
C PHE A 87 4.47 -7.29 -1.34
N VAL A 88 4.21 -7.58 -0.07
CA VAL A 88 3.66 -8.86 0.39
C VAL A 88 2.24 -9.07 -0.11
N LEU A 89 1.40 -8.02 -0.09
CA LEU A 89 0.02 -8.13 -0.56
C LEU A 89 -0.04 -8.40 -2.06
N LEU A 90 0.80 -7.74 -2.86
CA LEU A 90 0.81 -7.99 -4.30
C LEU A 90 1.43 -9.35 -4.63
N LEU A 91 2.57 -9.70 -4.02
CA LEU A 91 3.20 -10.99 -4.25
C LEU A 91 2.29 -12.15 -3.80
N GLY A 92 1.64 -12.00 -2.65
CA GLY A 92 0.61 -12.92 -2.15
C GLY A 92 -0.60 -13.00 -3.09
N GLY A 93 -1.06 -11.86 -3.60
CA GLY A 93 -2.12 -11.81 -4.61
C GLY A 93 -1.73 -12.53 -5.90
N GLN A 94 -0.52 -12.35 -6.39
CA GLN A 94 -0.02 -13.02 -7.60
C GLN A 94 0.18 -14.53 -7.41
N THR A 95 0.48 -14.96 -6.18
CA THR A 95 0.66 -16.38 -5.86
C THR A 95 -0.65 -17.13 -5.73
N HIS A 96 -1.64 -16.58 -5.01
CA HIS A 96 -2.89 -17.27 -4.70
C HIS A 96 -4.12 -16.76 -5.49
N GLY A 97 -4.09 -15.53 -5.98
CA GLY A 97 -5.20 -14.90 -6.70
C GLY A 97 -5.02 -14.80 -8.22
N PHE A 98 -3.78 -14.77 -8.73
CA PHE A 98 -3.49 -14.46 -10.14
C PHE A 98 -2.44 -15.37 -10.84
N GLY A 99 -2.20 -16.57 -10.32
CA GLY A 99 -1.76 -17.66 -11.20
C GLY A 99 -0.33 -18.16 -11.12
N LEU A 100 0.49 -17.85 -10.10
CA LEU A 100 1.69 -18.68 -9.86
C LEU A 100 1.29 -20.06 -9.34
N GLY A 101 0.44 -20.16 -8.32
CA GLY A 101 0.04 -21.46 -7.75
C GLY A 101 -0.77 -22.35 -8.71
N ALA A 102 -1.43 -21.76 -9.70
CA ALA A 102 -2.24 -22.46 -10.70
C ALA A 102 -1.56 -22.55 -12.09
N ALA A 103 -0.27 -22.18 -12.17
CA ALA A 103 0.42 -22.16 -13.45
C ALA A 103 0.65 -23.59 -13.98
N PRO A 104 0.60 -23.81 -15.31
CA PRO A 104 0.96 -25.10 -15.89
C PRO A 104 2.38 -25.52 -15.49
N PRO A 105 2.64 -26.84 -15.39
CA PRO A 105 3.97 -27.38 -15.17
C PRO A 105 4.97 -26.76 -16.15
N ALA A 106 6.10 -26.30 -15.62
CA ALA A 106 7.15 -25.65 -16.39
C ALA A 106 8.51 -26.09 -15.83
N ASP A 107 9.56 -25.92 -16.63
CA ASP A 107 10.92 -26.15 -16.16
C ASP A 107 11.36 -25.13 -15.09
N ALA A 108 12.48 -25.41 -14.42
CA ALA A 108 12.98 -24.57 -13.34
C ALA A 108 13.32 -23.14 -13.81
N ALA A 109 13.78 -22.98 -15.05
CA ALA A 109 14.13 -21.67 -15.62
C ALA A 109 12.88 -20.79 -15.81
N THR A 110 11.82 -21.35 -16.37
CA THR A 110 10.53 -20.67 -16.55
C THR A 110 9.91 -20.30 -15.21
N TRP A 111 9.98 -21.20 -14.21
CA TRP A 111 9.55 -20.90 -12.85
C TRP A 111 10.34 -19.76 -12.22
N GLY A 112 11.66 -19.76 -12.37
CA GLY A 112 12.51 -18.66 -11.90
C GLY A 112 12.12 -17.32 -12.51
N MET A 113 11.87 -17.29 -13.83
CA MET A 113 11.47 -16.05 -14.52
C MET A 113 10.10 -15.54 -14.06
N ARG A 114 9.15 -16.44 -13.80
CA ARG A 114 7.81 -16.08 -13.26
C ARG A 114 7.92 -15.44 -11.88
N TRP A 115 8.70 -16.03 -10.98
CA TRP A 115 8.94 -15.47 -9.65
C TRP A 115 9.68 -14.13 -9.71
N LEU A 116 10.66 -14.00 -10.59
CA LEU A 116 11.39 -12.75 -10.78
C LEU A 116 10.47 -11.63 -11.28
N SER A 117 9.62 -11.91 -12.27
CA SER A 117 8.63 -10.96 -12.79
C SER A 117 7.62 -10.55 -11.71
N ALA A 118 7.16 -11.52 -10.90
CA ALA A 118 6.24 -11.27 -9.81
C ALA A 118 6.86 -10.38 -8.73
N ALA A 119 8.10 -10.69 -8.32
CA ALA A 119 8.86 -9.88 -7.38
C ALA A 119 9.13 -8.47 -7.92
N ALA A 120 9.49 -8.33 -9.20
CA ALA A 120 9.73 -7.04 -9.84
C ALA A 120 8.47 -6.16 -9.85
N THR A 121 7.32 -6.74 -10.22
CA THR A 121 6.04 -6.02 -10.20
C THR A 121 5.64 -5.64 -8.77
N SER A 122 5.86 -6.54 -7.81
CA SER A 122 5.60 -6.32 -6.38
C SER A 122 6.48 -5.22 -5.79
N LEU A 123 7.69 -5.04 -6.30
CA LEU A 123 8.56 -3.93 -5.92
C LEU A 123 7.97 -2.57 -6.31
N GLY A 124 7.28 -2.49 -7.46
CA GLY A 124 6.55 -1.27 -7.84
C GLY A 124 5.48 -0.89 -6.82
N PHE A 125 4.71 -1.86 -6.33
CA PHE A 125 3.72 -1.64 -5.27
C PHE A 125 4.35 -1.37 -3.91
N ALA A 126 5.54 -1.90 -3.64
CA ALA A 126 6.32 -1.55 -2.46
C ALA A 126 6.68 -0.05 -2.46
N LEU A 127 7.14 0.48 -3.60
CA LEU A 127 7.47 1.90 -3.74
C LEU A 127 6.22 2.79 -3.57
N ILE A 128 5.10 2.39 -4.18
CA ILE A 128 3.81 3.07 -4.00
C ILE A 128 3.40 3.08 -2.52
N GLY A 129 3.40 1.91 -1.87
CA GLY A 129 3.03 1.78 -0.47
C GLY A 129 3.94 2.59 0.46
N SER A 130 5.24 2.63 0.18
CA SER A 130 6.20 3.48 0.87
C SER A 130 5.86 4.97 0.74
N GLY A 131 5.52 5.42 -0.47
CA GLY A 131 5.14 6.81 -0.75
C GLY A 131 3.86 7.23 -0.02
N VAL A 132 2.83 6.37 -0.05
CA VAL A 132 1.58 6.61 0.68
C VAL A 132 1.85 6.67 2.19
N ALA A 133 2.61 5.72 2.74
CA ALA A 133 2.95 5.71 4.16
C ALA A 133 3.78 6.94 4.59
N ALA A 134 4.70 7.40 3.74
CA ALA A 134 5.46 8.63 3.98
C ALA A 134 4.55 9.85 4.07
N LEU A 135 3.60 9.97 3.14
CA LEU A 135 2.64 11.08 3.14
C LEU A 135 1.74 11.03 4.37
N MET A 136 1.21 9.86 4.71
CA MET A 136 0.41 9.67 5.92
C MET A 136 1.18 10.05 7.18
N TRP A 137 2.46 9.63 7.27
CA TRP A 137 3.33 10.00 8.37
C TRP A 137 3.52 11.52 8.44
N TRP A 138 3.73 12.18 7.30
CA TRP A 138 3.89 13.63 7.25
C TRP A 138 2.63 14.35 7.79
N VAL A 139 1.44 13.95 7.34
CA VAL A 139 0.17 14.49 7.84
C VAL A 139 0.00 14.22 9.35
N ALA A 140 0.35 13.02 9.82
CA ALA A 140 0.15 12.62 11.21
C ALA A 140 1.12 13.29 12.20
N TYR A 141 2.36 13.59 11.80
CA TYR A 141 3.44 14.02 12.70
C TYR A 141 4.03 15.39 12.39
N ARG A 142 3.90 15.91 11.17
CA ARG A 142 4.43 17.23 10.76
C ARG A 142 3.36 18.26 10.37
N GLY A 143 2.14 17.82 10.04
CA GLY A 143 1.01 18.69 9.65
C GLY A 143 0.24 19.31 10.80
#